data_AF-A0A0X3YCY0-F1
#
_entry.id   AF-A0A0X3YCY0-F1
#
_cell.length_a   1.000
_cell.length_b   1.000
_cell.length_c   1.000
_cell.angle_alpha   90.00
_cell.angle_beta   90.00
_cell.angle_gamma   90.00
#
_symmetry.space_group_name_H-M   'P 1'
#
loop_
_entity.id
_entity.type
_entity.pdbx_description
1 polymer ?
#
loop_
_entity_poly.entity_id
_entity_poly.type
_entity_poly.pdbx_seq_one_letter_code
_entity_poly.pdbx_strand_id
1 'polypeptide(L)'
;MWQGAILNFLSILKYSLILILVKTSVSIASTMYFGVENLAILSPSDLFIYQYIPLILVSLLVLSFYARTQSSRTLLHLLAVVSLSELFGFAVVSILMGELYVSPTWFIDLPIAALIIGLSAIIGSKIRALTKLPHNKPSNTDAASRTGS
;
A
#
# COMPACT_ATOMS: atom_id res chain seq x y z
N MET A 1 -22.80 9.06 -14.34
CA MET A 1 -22.22 7.76 -13.89
C MET A 1 -20.76 7.56 -14.33
N TRP A 2 -20.35 8.03 -15.51
CA TRP A 2 -18.98 7.86 -16.02
C TRP A 2 -17.88 8.63 -15.26
N GLN A 3 -18.15 9.86 -14.81
CA GLN A 3 -17.16 10.68 -14.07
C GLN A 3 -16.65 10.01 -12.78
N GLY A 4 -17.53 9.35 -12.01
CA GLY A 4 -17.11 8.64 -10.79
C GLY A 4 -16.24 7.41 -11.08
N ALA A 5 -16.53 6.67 -12.15
CA ALA A 5 -15.72 5.52 -12.56
C ALA A 5 -14.32 5.97 -13.06
N ILE A 6 -14.26 7.06 -13.82
CA ILE A 6 -13.01 7.64 -14.33
C ILE A 6 -12.11 8.12 -13.19
N LEU A 7 -12.68 8.82 -12.19
CA LEU A 7 -11.93 9.27 -11.00
C LEU A 7 -11.38 8.10 -10.18
N ASN A 8 -12.17 7.03 -10.03
CA ASN A 8 -11.72 5.82 -9.34
C ASN A 8 -10.57 5.13 -10.11
N PHE A 9 -10.70 4.99 -11.43
CA PHE A 9 -9.65 4.40 -12.27
C PHE A 9 -8.35 5.22 -12.22
N LEU A 10 -8.43 6.54 -12.34
CA LEU A 10 -7.26 7.41 -12.25
C LEU A 10 -6.58 7.30 -10.87
N SER A 11 -7.37 7.15 -9.80
CA SER A 11 -6.81 6.92 -8.47
C SER A 11 -6.09 5.57 -8.38
N ILE A 12 -6.64 4.50 -8.95
CA ILE A 12 -5.98 3.19 -9.03
C ILE A 12 -4.65 3.31 -9.77
N LEU A 13 -4.65 3.93 -10.95
CA LEU A 13 -3.43 4.12 -11.74
C LEU A 13 -2.37 4.93 -10.98
N LYS A 14 -2.77 6.04 -10.35
CA LYS A 14 -1.88 6.89 -9.56
C LYS A 14 -1.22 6.11 -8.42
N TYR A 15 -2.00 5.39 -7.63
CA TYR A 15 -1.45 4.62 -6.51
C TYR A 15 -0.65 3.41 -6.95
N SER A 16 -0.94 2.83 -8.13
CA SER A 16 -0.12 1.77 -8.73
C SER A 16 1.26 2.30 -9.11
N LEU A 17 1.31 3.45 -9.77
CA LEU A 17 2.58 4.10 -10.15
C LEU A 17 3.40 4.48 -8.91
N ILE A 18 2.75 5.07 -7.90
CA ILE A 18 3.41 5.37 -6.61
C ILE A 18 3.96 4.08 -5.99
N LEU A 19 3.16 3.02 -5.94
CA LEU A 19 3.59 1.77 -5.32
C LEU A 19 4.83 1.18 -6.02
N ILE A 20 4.86 1.16 -7.35
CA ILE A 20 6.04 0.73 -8.12
C ILE A 20 7.26 1.59 -7.79
N LEU A 21 7.11 2.92 -7.89
CA LEU A 21 8.24 3.83 -7.73
C LEU A 21 8.85 3.71 -6.34
N VAL A 22 8.02 3.62 -5.30
CA VAL A 22 8.53 3.52 -3.93
C VAL A 22 9.09 2.12 -3.65
N LYS A 23 8.43 1.03 -4.11
CA LYS A 23 9.01 -0.33 -3.99
C LYS A 23 10.39 -0.42 -4.68
N THR A 24 10.49 0.13 -5.89
CA THR A 24 11.75 0.14 -6.66
C THR A 24 12.82 0.97 -5.96
N SER A 25 12.48 2.18 -5.49
CA SER A 25 13.41 3.05 -4.77
C SER A 25 13.93 2.39 -3.49
N VAL A 26 13.06 1.74 -2.72
CA VAL A 26 13.43 1.03 -1.49
C VAL A 26 14.31 -0.16 -1.82
N SER A 27 13.98 -0.94 -2.86
CA SER A 27 14.79 -2.07 -3.30
C SER A 27 16.20 -1.64 -3.72
N ILE A 28 16.31 -0.54 -4.49
CA ILE A 28 17.61 0.04 -4.88
C ILE A 28 18.37 0.52 -3.66
N ALA A 29 17.71 1.24 -2.73
CA ALA A 29 18.34 1.73 -1.52
C ALA A 29 18.86 0.59 -0.63
N SER A 30 18.06 -0.48 -0.43
CA SER A 30 18.51 -1.69 0.27
C SER A 30 19.73 -2.30 -0.42
N THR A 31 19.70 -2.41 -1.75
CA THR A 31 20.82 -2.97 -2.52
C THR A 31 22.08 -2.14 -2.41
N MET A 32 21.97 -0.80 -2.47
CA MET A 32 23.10 0.11 -2.31
C MET A 32 23.67 0.12 -0.89
N TYR A 33 22.81 0.01 0.12
CA TYR A 33 23.23 0.05 1.52
C TYR A 33 23.92 -1.25 1.96
N PHE A 34 23.41 -2.40 1.54
CA PHE A 34 23.96 -3.71 1.93
C PHE A 34 25.03 -4.24 0.95
N GLY A 35 25.08 -3.72 -0.28
CA GLY A 35 25.98 -4.19 -1.34
C GLY A 35 25.42 -5.40 -2.09
N VAL A 36 25.55 -5.39 -3.41
CA VAL A 36 25.01 -6.43 -4.32
C VAL A 36 25.59 -7.81 -4.00
N GLU A 37 26.87 -7.84 -3.65
CA GLU A 37 27.62 -9.07 -3.37
C GLU A 37 27.34 -9.66 -1.98
N ASN A 38 26.84 -8.87 -1.03
CA ASN A 38 26.34 -9.41 0.24
C ASN A 38 24.95 -10.04 0.07
N LEU A 39 24.08 -9.50 -0.80
CA LEU A 39 22.72 -10.01 -1.03
C LEU A 39 22.69 -11.45 -1.57
N ALA A 40 23.68 -11.84 -2.37
CA ALA A 40 23.77 -13.19 -2.94
C ALA A 40 24.18 -14.27 -1.93
N ILE A 41 24.80 -13.88 -0.80
CA ILE A 41 25.34 -14.79 0.23
C ILE A 41 24.50 -14.72 1.53
N LEU A 42 23.51 -13.83 1.57
CA LEU A 42 22.67 -13.60 2.75
C LEU A 42 21.79 -14.82 3.06
N SER A 43 21.72 -15.15 4.36
CA SER A 43 20.84 -16.21 4.85
C SER A 43 19.37 -15.85 4.56
N PRO A 44 18.45 -16.84 4.47
CA PRO A 44 17.04 -16.57 4.25
C PRO A 44 16.41 -15.59 5.26
N SER A 45 16.86 -15.63 6.52
CA SER A 45 16.43 -14.71 7.57
C SER A 45 16.87 -13.27 7.30
N ASP A 46 18.11 -13.10 6.87
CA ASP A 46 18.64 -11.76 6.61
C ASP A 46 18.03 -11.17 5.33
N LEU A 47 17.77 -12.01 4.32
CA LEU A 47 17.03 -11.60 3.12
C LEU A 47 15.61 -11.13 3.50
N PHE A 48 14.95 -11.82 4.43
CA PHE A 48 13.67 -11.35 4.99
C PHE A 48 13.78 -9.99 5.66
N ILE A 49 14.79 -9.81 6.52
CA ILE A 49 14.97 -8.59 7.32
C ILE A 49 15.35 -7.38 6.45
N TYR A 50 16.27 -7.56 5.51
CA TYR A 50 16.86 -6.45 4.76
C TYR A 50 16.15 -6.12 3.44
N GLN A 51 15.47 -7.10 2.86
CA GLN A 51 14.76 -6.91 1.59
C GLN A 51 13.24 -6.89 1.79
N TYR A 52 12.66 -7.93 2.38
CA TYR A 52 11.20 -8.05 2.46
C TYR A 52 10.55 -7.11 3.47
N ILE A 53 11.08 -6.97 4.69
CA ILE A 53 10.48 -6.11 5.72
C ILE A 53 10.36 -4.64 5.24
N PRO A 54 11.40 -3.99 4.72
CA PRO A 54 11.30 -2.62 4.22
C PRO A 54 10.25 -2.47 3.11
N LEU A 55 10.23 -3.41 2.16
CA LEU A 55 9.25 -3.44 1.07
C LEU A 55 7.81 -3.61 1.59
N ILE A 56 7.60 -4.50 2.57
CA ILE A 56 6.30 -4.74 3.19
C ILE A 56 5.82 -3.47 3.91
N LEU A 57 6.67 -2.84 4.72
CA LEU A 57 6.32 -1.64 5.49
C LEU A 57 5.90 -0.48 4.58
N VAL A 58 6.66 -0.25 3.52
CA VAL A 58 6.37 0.80 2.54
C VAL A 58 5.09 0.49 1.77
N SER A 59 4.89 -0.77 1.37
CA SER A 59 3.66 -1.20 0.69
C SER A 59 2.45 -0.98 1.58
N LEU A 60 2.52 -1.40 2.84
CA LEU A 60 1.48 -1.17 3.85
C LEU A 60 1.18 0.32 4.02
N LEU A 61 2.19 1.18 4.06
CA LEU A 61 2.01 2.62 4.19
C LEU A 61 1.19 3.20 3.03
N VAL A 62 1.63 2.94 1.79
CA VAL A 62 0.97 3.45 0.57
C VAL A 62 -0.44 2.91 0.44
N LEU A 63 -0.62 1.60 0.60
CA LEU A 63 -1.90 0.92 0.44
C LEU A 63 -2.87 1.28 1.56
N SER A 64 -2.42 1.43 2.81
CA SER A 64 -3.28 1.86 3.92
C SER A 64 -3.77 3.30 3.73
N PHE A 65 -2.89 4.19 3.24
CA PHE A 65 -3.28 5.57 2.93
C PHE A 65 -4.32 5.62 1.82
N TYR A 66 -4.14 4.81 0.78
CA TYR A 66 -5.16 4.67 -0.27
C TYR A 66 -6.47 4.07 0.26
N ALA A 67 -6.39 2.99 1.03
CA ALA A 67 -7.54 2.31 1.62
C ALA A 67 -8.38 3.21 2.52
N ARG A 68 -7.75 4.17 3.22
CA ARG A 68 -8.45 5.20 4.02
C ARG A 68 -9.43 6.01 3.18
N THR A 69 -9.04 6.38 1.95
CA THR A 69 -9.85 7.23 1.05
C THR A 69 -11.02 6.48 0.42
N GLN A 70 -10.96 5.14 0.36
CA GLN A 70 -11.95 4.31 -0.31
C GLN A 70 -13.10 3.94 0.62
N SER A 71 -14.32 4.38 0.30
CA SER A 71 -15.52 4.09 1.12
C SER A 71 -16.21 2.77 0.77
N SER A 72 -16.01 2.24 -0.44
CA SER A 72 -16.64 0.99 -0.91
C SER A 72 -15.66 0.17 -1.74
N ARG A 73 -15.82 -1.15 -1.75
CA ARG A 73 -15.00 -2.09 -2.55
C ARG A 73 -13.48 -1.91 -2.35
N THR A 74 -13.05 -1.57 -1.13
CA THR A 74 -11.65 -1.28 -0.79
C THR A 74 -10.73 -2.43 -1.19
N LEU A 75 -11.11 -3.69 -0.91
CA LEU A 75 -10.31 -4.85 -1.29
C LEU A 75 -10.11 -4.98 -2.80
N LEU A 76 -11.15 -4.73 -3.60
CA LEU A 76 -11.03 -4.78 -5.07
C LEU A 76 -10.14 -3.65 -5.61
N HIS A 77 -10.21 -2.46 -5.02
CA HIS A 77 -9.35 -1.34 -5.42
C HIS A 77 -7.88 -1.59 -5.04
N LEU A 78 -7.63 -2.14 -3.85
CA LEU A 78 -6.28 -2.52 -3.43
C LEU A 78 -5.72 -3.65 -4.30
N LEU A 79 -6.55 -4.67 -4.59
CA LEU A 79 -6.17 -5.74 -5.50
C LEU A 79 -5.81 -5.19 -6.88
N ALA A 80 -6.64 -4.31 -7.45
CA ALA A 80 -6.35 -3.68 -8.74
C ALA A 80 -5.04 -2.88 -8.72
N VAL A 81 -4.78 -2.13 -7.64
CA VAL A 81 -3.53 -1.37 -7.48
C VAL A 81 -2.32 -2.29 -7.43
N VAL A 82 -2.37 -3.35 -6.61
CA VAL A 82 -1.26 -4.30 -6.47
C VAL A 82 -1.06 -5.07 -7.78
N SER A 83 -2.12 -5.62 -8.38
CA SER A 83 -2.02 -6.35 -9.64
C SER A 83 -1.47 -5.49 -10.77
N LEU A 84 -1.93 -4.24 -10.91
CA LEU A 84 -1.41 -3.34 -11.93
C LEU A 84 0.06 -3.00 -11.66
N SER A 85 0.42 -2.77 -10.40
CA SER A 85 1.81 -2.54 -9.98
C SER A 85 2.72 -3.72 -10.34
N GLU A 86 2.30 -4.96 -10.04
CA GLU A 86 3.06 -6.18 -10.33
C GLU A 86 3.16 -6.43 -11.84
N LEU A 87 2.09 -6.21 -12.61
CA LEU A 87 2.11 -6.36 -14.07
C LEU A 87 3.08 -5.39 -14.75
N PHE A 88 3.11 -4.13 -14.30
CA PHE A 88 4.10 -3.17 -14.79
C PHE A 88 5.52 -3.56 -14.39
N GLY A 89 5.73 -4.01 -13.15
CA GLY A 89 7.04 -4.51 -12.70
C GLY A 89 7.52 -5.68 -13.54
N PHE A 90 6.66 -6.67 -13.76
CA PHE A 90 6.90 -7.81 -14.63
C PHE A 90 7.25 -7.39 -16.06
N ALA A 91 6.48 -6.45 -16.64
CA ALA A 91 6.74 -5.95 -17.99
C ALA A 91 8.09 -5.23 -18.09
N VAL A 92 8.42 -4.36 -17.13
CA VAL A 92 9.70 -3.64 -17.10
C VAL A 92 10.87 -4.61 -16.98
N VAL A 93 10.80 -5.57 -16.05
CA VAL A 93 11.87 -6.56 -15.85
C VAL A 93 12.02 -7.47 -17.07
N SER A 94 10.91 -7.90 -17.67
CA SER A 94 10.94 -8.73 -18.89
C SER A 94 11.56 -7.99 -20.08
N ILE A 95 11.21 -6.71 -20.28
CA ILE A 95 11.84 -5.88 -21.33
C ILE A 95 13.35 -5.74 -21.06
N LEU A 96 13.75 -5.56 -19.80
CA LEU A 96 15.16 -5.39 -19.45
C LEU A 96 15.97 -6.68 -19.67
N MET A 97 15.37 -7.85 -19.40
CA MET A 97 16.00 -9.15 -19.64
C MET A 97 15.94 -9.59 -21.11
N GLY A 98 15.06 -8.98 -21.93
CA GLY A 98 14.81 -9.39 -23.31
C GLY A 98 13.99 -10.68 -23.45
N GLU A 99 13.44 -11.19 -22.35
CA GLU A 99 12.65 -12.42 -22.28
C GLU A 99 11.55 -12.32 -21.23
N LEU A 100 10.57 -13.23 -21.27
CA LEU A 100 9.52 -13.28 -20.25
C LEU A 100 10.10 -13.78 -18.93
N TYR A 101 10.37 -12.85 -18.02
CA TYR A 101 10.96 -13.16 -16.72
C TYR A 101 9.87 -13.33 -15.66
N VAL A 102 9.64 -14.58 -15.23
CA VAL A 102 8.80 -14.89 -14.07
C VAL A 102 9.71 -15.06 -12.86
N SER A 103 9.48 -14.26 -11.81
CA SER A 103 10.26 -14.37 -10.57
C SER A 103 10.22 -15.80 -10.03
N PRO A 104 11.37 -16.44 -9.73
CA PRO A 104 11.40 -17.74 -9.08
C PRO A 104 10.66 -17.75 -7.73
N THR A 105 10.53 -16.60 -7.06
CA THR A 105 9.88 -16.45 -5.76
C THR A 105 8.39 -16.13 -5.84
N TRP A 106 7.76 -16.21 -7.03
CA TRP A 106 6.37 -15.82 -7.24
C TRP A 106 5.39 -16.47 -6.25
N PHE A 107 5.67 -17.72 -5.84
CA PHE A 107 4.85 -18.48 -4.89
C PHE A 107 4.93 -17.97 -3.44
N ILE A 108 5.99 -17.22 -3.10
CA ILE A 108 6.16 -16.52 -1.82
C ILE A 108 5.59 -15.10 -1.92
N ASP A 109 5.81 -14.44 -3.06
CA ASP A 109 5.38 -13.06 -3.29
C ASP A 109 3.85 -12.92 -3.29
N LEU A 110 3.13 -13.87 -3.87
CA LEU A 110 1.66 -13.89 -3.89
C LEU A 110 1.00 -13.91 -2.50
N PRO A 111 1.32 -14.85 -1.58
CA PRO A 111 0.71 -14.85 -0.25
C PRO A 111 1.11 -13.62 0.56
N ILE A 112 2.35 -13.11 0.40
CA ILE A 112 2.76 -11.85 1.04
C ILE A 112 1.90 -10.70 0.52
N ALA A 113 1.69 -10.58 -0.79
CA ALA A 113 0.84 -9.55 -1.39
C ALA A 113 -0.61 -9.62 -0.87
N ALA A 114 -1.17 -10.83 -0.74
CA ALA A 114 -2.51 -11.03 -0.18
C ALA A 114 -2.60 -10.54 1.28
N LEU A 115 -1.60 -10.84 2.11
CA LEU A 115 -1.52 -10.36 3.48
C LEU A 115 -1.41 -8.83 3.54
N ILE A 116 -0.55 -8.22 2.71
CA ILE A 116 -0.41 -6.77 2.63
C ILE A 116 -1.75 -6.12 2.26
N ILE A 117 -2.48 -6.65 1.28
CA ILE A 117 -3.80 -6.14 0.88
C ILE A 117 -4.78 -6.19 2.06
N GLY A 118 -4.85 -7.34 2.74
CA GLY A 118 -5.73 -7.53 3.89
C GLY A 118 -5.43 -6.58 5.04
N LEU A 119 -4.16 -6.50 5.46
CA LEU A 119 -3.72 -5.59 6.52
C LEU A 119 -3.96 -4.14 6.16
N SER A 120 -3.65 -3.73 4.93
CA SER A 120 -3.86 -2.36 4.46
C SER A 120 -5.34 -1.96 4.48
N ALA A 121 -6.23 -2.88 4.12
CA ALA A 121 -7.67 -2.65 4.20
C ALA A 121 -8.13 -2.44 5.65
N ILE A 122 -7.63 -3.26 6.59
CA ILE A 122 -7.93 -3.15 8.01
C ILE A 122 -7.43 -1.81 8.55
N ILE A 123 -6.15 -1.49 8.34
CA ILE A 123 -5.52 -0.25 8.83
C ILE A 123 -6.25 0.96 8.24
N GLY A 124 -6.44 1.01 6.92
CA GLY A 124 -7.13 2.11 6.25
C GLY A 124 -8.57 2.31 6.76
N SER A 125 -9.29 1.21 7.01
CA SER A 125 -10.65 1.26 7.56
C SER A 125 -10.68 1.84 8.99
N LYS A 126 -9.73 1.44 9.85
CA LYS A 126 -9.60 1.93 11.22
C LYS A 126 -9.25 3.42 11.25
N ILE A 127 -8.29 3.86 10.43
CA ILE A 127 -7.92 5.27 10.33
C ILE A 127 -9.11 6.12 9.85
N ARG A 128 -9.86 5.62 8.86
CA ARG A 128 -11.08 6.29 8.39
C ARG A 128 -12.12 6.43 9.50
N ALA A 129 -12.35 5.38 10.29
CA ALA A 129 -13.29 5.41 11.41
C ALA A 129 -12.88 6.44 12.46
N LEU A 130 -11.60 6.51 12.81
CA LEU A 130 -11.07 7.51 13.76
C LEU A 130 -11.24 8.95 13.25
N THR A 131 -11.07 9.17 11.94
CA THR A 131 -11.24 10.52 11.35
C THR A 131 -12.72 10.95 11.29
N LYS A 132 -13.67 10.01 11.33
CA LYS A 132 -15.12 10.29 11.27
C LYS A 132 -15.75 10.52 12.66
N LEU A 133 -15.01 10.30 13.75
CA LEU A 133 -15.52 10.61 15.09
C LEU A 133 -15.62 12.13 15.24
N PRO A 134 -16.81 12.67 15.58
CA PRO A 134 -17.01 14.10 15.68
C PRO A 134 -16.20 14.64 16.86
N HIS A 135 -15.30 15.58 16.60
CA HIS A 135 -14.54 16.31 17.62
C HIS A 135 -15.42 17.30 18.43
N ASN A 136 -16.74 17.29 18.24
CA ASN A 136 -17.68 18.15 18.96
C ASN A 136 -18.57 17.31 19.87
N LYS A 137 -18.13 17.12 21.11
CA LYS A 137 -19.07 17.06 22.23
C LYS A 137 -19.35 18.52 22.58
N PRO A 138 -20.50 19.13 22.20
CA PRO A 138 -20.85 20.43 22.73
C PRO A 138 -20.93 20.27 24.25
N SER A 139 -20.07 20.98 24.98
CA SER A 139 -20.18 21.08 26.42
C SER A 139 -21.54 21.72 26.71
N ASN A 140 -22.44 20.95 27.31
CA ASN A 140 -23.79 21.36 27.68
C ASN A 140 -23.79 22.34 28.87
N THR A 141 -22.91 23.34 28.84
CA THR A 141 -22.71 24.31 29.92
C THR A 141 -23.45 25.63 29.64
N ASP A 142 -23.86 25.88 28.39
CA ASP A 142 -24.55 27.13 28.02
C ASP A 142 -26.08 27.06 28.11
N ALA A 143 -26.65 25.88 28.37
CA ALA A 143 -28.10 25.73 28.53
C ALA A 143 -28.60 26.07 29.95
N ALA A 144 -27.73 26.09 30.95
CA ALA A 144 -28.11 26.32 32.34
C ALA A 144 -28.13 27.81 32.77
N SER A 145 -27.60 28.74 31.95
CA SER A 145 -27.59 30.18 32.28
C SER A 145 -28.78 30.97 31.73
N ARG A 146 -29.67 30.32 30.96
CA ARG A 146 -30.80 30.99 30.26
C ARG A 146 -32.18 30.77 30.88
N THR A 147 -32.29 30.08 32.02
CA THR A 147 -33.57 29.85 32.71
C THR A 147 -33.62 30.40 34.14
N GLY A 148 -32.76 31.36 34.47
CA GLY A 148 -32.77 32.04 35.77
C GLY A 148 -32.96 33.55 35.62
N SER A 149 -34.18 33.99 35.33
CA SER A 149 -34.66 35.35 35.61
C SER A 149 -36.00 35.27 36.32
#